data_AF-A0A4Q7E9Y1-F1
#
_entry.id   AF-A0A4Q7E9Y1-F1
#
_cell.length_a   1.000
_cell.length_b   1.000
_cell.length_c   1.000
_cell.angle_alpha   90.00
_cell.angle_beta   90.00
_cell.angle_gamma   90.00
#
_symmetry.space_group_name_H-M   'P 1'
#
loop_
_entity.id
_entity.type
_entity.pdbx_description
1 polymer ?
#
loop_
_entity_poly.entity_id
_entity_poly.type
_entity_poly.pdbx_seq_one_letter_code
_entity_poly.pdbx_strand_id
1 'polypeptide(L)'
;MKAKVKNDTLFKLQPVLSSELNDTDKVFVPSGSEYDLKFFAEAAGHHLRLELAQPEPSHPNDMTWYVAQSDIDLEGDSVTATVLQDTVLKRRPVLASDLSDDEKRFVAAGTELQLQSYAPAVNQSTKLTLAGIAGEDGDADIWFADTKALKLTGQRLMLHVISDTVFKARPVLASQLDRAEKVLIPKQTTLALQSYSEVEGRYLKVAVADTQLGEDDRFIWYAFAPDVELEGTEPNNHPQDRNPAGRVQTRDRGKPINLPGFQGAYYSNTSIIAGGYFTWAQATHGGTRIPASAEVVYGMIRIAEALEEIRVLFGNKPIEIVSWYRDPATNLQVGGTKNSRHLTGDGVNFIVHGLSPQQVYAQLDPWWGARGGLASAAKFTHIDARGYRARWAYGF
;
A
#
# COMPACT_ATOMS: atom_id res chain seq x y z
N MET A 1 -5.91 -17.02 9.58
CA MET A 1 -4.94 -16.11 10.23
C MET A 1 -5.22 -16.11 11.71
N LYS A 2 -4.18 -16.07 12.53
CA LYS A 2 -4.33 -16.01 13.98
C LYS A 2 -3.66 -14.78 14.55
N ALA A 3 -4.27 -14.23 15.59
CA ALA A 3 -3.70 -13.22 16.45
C ALA A 3 -3.30 -13.89 17.76
N LYS A 4 -2.03 -13.76 18.15
CA LYS A 4 -1.51 -14.28 19.41
C LYS A 4 -1.11 -13.14 20.31
N VAL A 5 -1.75 -13.03 21.46
CA VAL A 5 -1.51 -11.96 22.43
C VAL A 5 -0.23 -12.27 23.20
N LYS A 6 0.78 -11.39 23.12
CA LYS A 6 2.08 -11.51 23.79
C LYS A 6 2.08 -10.95 25.20
N ASN A 7 1.38 -9.83 25.42
CA ASN A 7 1.30 -9.14 26.71
C ASN A 7 -0.17 -9.00 27.11
N ASP A 8 -0.44 -8.98 28.42
CA ASP A 8 -1.76 -8.60 28.93
C ASP A 8 -2.16 -7.24 28.34
N THR A 9 -3.32 -7.20 27.69
CA THR A 9 -3.73 -6.04 26.90
C THR A 9 -5.24 -5.79 27.00
N LEU A 10 -5.67 -4.70 26.37
CA LEU A 10 -7.08 -4.35 26.22
C LEU A 10 -7.42 -4.31 24.74
N PHE A 11 -8.39 -5.13 24.35
CA PHE A 11 -9.10 -4.92 23.10
C PHE A 11 -10.12 -3.80 23.32
N LYS A 12 -10.18 -2.84 22.40
CA LYS A 12 -10.98 -1.62 22.55
C LYS A 12 -11.89 -1.40 21.35
N LEU A 13 -13.02 -0.74 21.54
CA LEU A 13 -13.91 -0.37 20.41
C LEU A 13 -13.40 0.85 19.63
N GLN A 14 -12.42 1.58 20.17
CA GLN A 14 -11.81 2.74 19.52
C GLN A 14 -10.29 2.78 19.75
N PRO A 15 -9.50 3.33 18.79
CA PRO A 15 -8.04 3.41 18.87
C PRO A 15 -7.55 4.59 19.74
N VAL A 16 -8.13 4.79 20.92
CA VAL A 16 -7.76 5.87 21.87
C VAL A 16 -7.15 5.27 23.15
N LEU A 17 -6.64 6.12 24.05
CA LEU A 17 -6.08 5.64 25.32
C LEU A 17 -7.15 4.89 26.13
N SER A 18 -6.77 3.79 26.78
CA SER A 18 -7.72 2.99 27.57
C SER A 18 -8.33 3.75 28.76
N SER A 19 -7.66 4.81 29.22
CA SER A 19 -8.17 5.74 30.23
C SER A 19 -9.29 6.65 29.73
N GLU A 20 -9.44 6.78 28.41
CA GLU A 20 -10.48 7.61 27.78
C GLU A 20 -11.73 6.79 27.43
N LEU A 21 -11.70 5.47 27.66
CA LEU A 21 -12.79 4.55 27.35
C LEU A 21 -13.50 4.05 28.60
N ASN A 22 -14.82 3.93 28.49
CA ASN A 22 -15.64 3.27 29.50
C ASN A 22 -15.31 1.77 29.55
N ASP A 23 -15.65 1.12 30.66
CA ASP A 23 -15.43 -0.31 30.84
C ASP A 23 -16.27 -1.18 29.89
N THR A 24 -17.33 -0.64 29.29
CA THR A 24 -18.10 -1.31 28.23
C THR A 24 -17.44 -1.26 26.86
N ASP A 25 -16.45 -0.39 26.67
CA ASP A 25 -15.83 -0.15 25.37
C ASP A 25 -14.46 -0.84 25.26
N LYS A 26 -14.11 -1.67 26.26
CA LYS A 26 -12.85 -2.39 26.36
C LYS A 26 -13.02 -3.74 27.04
N VAL A 27 -12.22 -4.71 26.62
CA VAL A 27 -12.16 -6.05 27.22
C VAL A 27 -10.71 -6.40 27.52
N PHE A 28 -10.47 -6.89 28.73
CA PHE A 28 -9.17 -7.39 29.14
C PHE A 28 -8.89 -8.73 28.47
N VAL A 29 -7.72 -8.83 27.83
CA VAL A 29 -7.27 -10.01 27.13
C VAL A 29 -5.90 -10.43 27.68
N PRO A 30 -5.80 -11.59 28.33
CA PRO A 30 -4.54 -12.02 28.93
C PRO A 30 -3.52 -12.46 27.88
N SER A 31 -2.24 -12.33 28.21
CA SER A 31 -1.13 -12.90 27.46
C SER A 31 -1.33 -14.40 27.20
N GLY A 32 -0.97 -14.85 26.01
CA GLY A 32 -1.15 -16.22 25.53
C GLY A 32 -2.51 -16.48 24.86
N SER A 33 -3.45 -15.54 24.89
CA SER A 33 -4.73 -15.68 24.18
C SER A 33 -4.53 -15.76 22.68
N GLU A 34 -5.27 -16.64 22.02
CA GLU A 34 -5.28 -16.80 20.56
C GLU A 34 -6.66 -16.51 19.99
N TYR A 35 -6.66 -15.75 18.89
CA TYR A 35 -7.87 -15.37 18.18
C TYR A 35 -7.76 -15.73 16.72
N ASP A 36 -8.75 -16.44 16.19
CA ASP A 36 -8.91 -16.56 14.75
C ASP A 36 -9.38 -15.20 14.19
N LEU A 37 -8.67 -14.70 13.18
CA LEU A 37 -8.97 -13.42 12.55
C LEU A 37 -9.62 -13.62 11.19
N LYS A 38 -10.61 -12.78 10.89
CA LYS A 38 -11.07 -12.54 9.51
C LYS A 38 -10.07 -11.67 8.75
N PHE A 39 -9.58 -10.61 9.38
CA PHE A 39 -8.52 -9.74 8.89
C PHE A 39 -7.99 -8.83 10.00
N PHE A 40 -6.93 -8.08 9.71
CA PHE A 40 -6.47 -6.96 10.51
C PHE A 40 -6.05 -5.79 9.61
N ALA A 41 -5.91 -4.60 10.19
CA ALA A 41 -5.29 -3.42 9.59
C ALA A 41 -4.55 -2.63 10.68
N GLU A 42 -3.52 -1.88 10.31
CA GLU A 42 -2.96 -0.88 11.23
C GLU A 42 -3.94 0.29 11.38
N ALA A 43 -4.10 0.78 12.60
CA ALA A 43 -4.97 1.88 12.97
C ALA A 43 -4.19 2.98 13.70
N ALA A 44 -4.83 4.13 13.90
CA ALA A 44 -4.22 5.27 14.57
C ALA A 44 -3.66 4.94 15.97
N GLY A 45 -2.62 5.66 16.39
CA GLY A 45 -2.09 5.59 17.75
C GLY A 45 -1.38 4.27 18.11
N HIS A 46 -0.72 3.63 17.14
CA HIS A 46 -0.01 2.35 17.32
C HIS A 46 -0.94 1.17 17.69
N HIS A 47 -2.17 1.20 17.17
CA HIS A 47 -3.11 0.10 17.30
C HIS A 47 -3.14 -0.74 16.03
N LEU A 48 -3.51 -2.01 16.19
CA LEU A 48 -4.09 -2.81 15.13
C LEU A 48 -5.59 -2.83 15.31
N ARG A 49 -6.32 -2.60 14.22
CA ARG A 49 -7.72 -2.95 14.10
C ARG A 49 -7.81 -4.41 13.70
N LEU A 50 -8.36 -5.24 14.57
CA LEU A 50 -8.65 -6.65 14.34
C LEU A 50 -10.13 -6.82 14.00
N GLU A 51 -10.42 -7.73 13.08
CA GLU A 51 -11.75 -8.29 12.91
C GLU A 51 -11.70 -9.77 13.26
N LEU A 52 -12.34 -10.15 14.36
CA LEU A 52 -12.33 -11.52 14.86
C LEU A 52 -13.21 -12.43 13.99
N ALA A 53 -12.88 -13.72 13.91
CA ALA A 53 -13.69 -14.75 13.25
C ALA A 53 -14.97 -15.06 14.02
N GLN A 54 -14.89 -14.97 15.35
CA GLN A 54 -15.98 -15.13 16.30
C GLN A 54 -15.97 -13.95 17.27
N PRO A 55 -17.13 -13.50 17.77
CA PRO A 55 -17.17 -12.39 18.72
C PRO A 55 -16.46 -12.76 20.01
N GLU A 56 -15.91 -11.76 20.69
CA GLU A 56 -15.36 -11.95 22.02
C GLU A 56 -16.51 -12.37 22.97
N PRO A 57 -16.38 -13.43 23.79
CA PRO A 57 -17.51 -13.98 24.55
C PRO A 57 -18.21 -12.97 25.47
N SER A 58 -17.49 -11.97 25.96
CA SER A 58 -18.03 -10.91 26.81
C SER A 58 -18.77 -9.80 26.04
N HIS A 59 -18.61 -9.76 24.71
CA HIS A 59 -19.14 -8.74 23.81
C HIS A 59 -19.66 -9.41 22.52
N PRO A 60 -20.80 -10.12 22.61
CA PRO A 60 -21.29 -11.02 21.55
C PRO A 60 -21.67 -10.31 20.24
N ASN A 61 -21.79 -8.97 20.26
CA ASN A 61 -22.16 -8.15 19.11
C ASN A 61 -20.94 -7.48 18.44
N ASP A 62 -19.76 -7.50 19.07
CA ASP A 62 -18.60 -6.74 18.62
C ASP A 62 -17.54 -7.66 18.00
N MET A 63 -17.35 -7.49 16.69
CA MET A 63 -16.37 -8.25 15.90
C MET A 63 -15.09 -7.46 15.65
N THR A 64 -15.19 -6.13 15.69
CA THR A 64 -14.08 -5.21 15.46
C THR A 64 -13.47 -4.78 16.78
N TRP A 65 -12.15 -4.90 16.90
CA TRP A 65 -11.41 -4.49 18.09
C TRP A 65 -10.13 -3.75 17.72
N TYR A 66 -9.69 -2.83 18.57
CA TYR A 66 -8.42 -2.15 18.48
C TYR A 66 -7.52 -2.62 19.62
N VAL A 67 -6.34 -3.14 19.29
CA VAL A 67 -5.33 -3.63 20.26
C VAL A 67 -4.02 -2.90 20.01
N ALA A 68 -3.19 -2.71 21.04
CA ALA A 68 -1.84 -2.17 20.81
C ALA A 68 -1.02 -3.14 19.95
N GLN A 69 -0.40 -2.63 18.89
CA GLN A 69 0.39 -3.45 17.96
C GLN A 69 1.55 -4.18 18.66
N SER A 70 2.12 -3.59 19.71
CA SER A 70 3.19 -4.21 20.51
C SER A 70 2.76 -5.48 21.24
N ASP A 71 1.46 -5.65 21.50
CA ASP A 71 0.94 -6.67 22.40
C ASP A 71 0.47 -7.92 21.66
N ILE A 72 0.59 -7.97 20.33
CA ILE A 72 0.08 -9.06 19.52
C ILE A 72 1.05 -9.45 18.41
N ASP A 73 1.13 -10.76 18.13
CA ASP A 73 1.78 -11.35 16.96
C ASP A 73 0.71 -11.87 16.00
N LEU A 74 0.98 -11.78 14.70
CA LEU A 74 0.08 -12.27 13.67
C LEU A 74 0.74 -13.45 12.95
N GLU A 75 0.00 -14.55 12.83
CA GLU A 75 0.43 -15.74 12.11
C GLU A 75 -0.41 -15.92 10.82
N GLY A 76 0.28 -15.95 9.66
CA GLY A 76 -0.32 -16.22 8.35
C GLY A 76 -0.42 -15.01 7.39
N ASP A 77 0.67 -14.25 7.24
CA ASP A 77 0.76 -12.95 6.53
C ASP A 77 0.43 -12.94 5.02
N SER A 78 0.19 -14.09 4.40
CA SER A 78 -0.11 -14.19 2.97
C SER A 78 -1.59 -13.92 2.70
N VAL A 79 -1.87 -13.07 1.70
CA VAL A 79 -3.24 -12.87 1.23
C VAL A 79 -3.68 -14.14 0.50
N THR A 80 -4.81 -14.70 0.88
CA THR A 80 -5.39 -15.90 0.28
C THR A 80 -6.68 -15.52 -0.46
N ALA A 81 -6.83 -15.98 -1.71
CA ALA A 81 -8.10 -15.97 -2.41
C ALA A 81 -8.79 -17.33 -2.29
N THR A 82 -9.91 -17.37 -1.57
CA THR A 82 -10.81 -18.52 -1.58
C THR A 82 -11.79 -18.37 -2.74
N VAL A 83 -11.84 -19.36 -3.61
CA VAL A 83 -12.79 -19.43 -4.72
C VAL A 83 -14.16 -19.83 -4.17
N LEU A 84 -15.17 -18.96 -4.31
CA LEU A 84 -16.52 -19.16 -3.75
C LEU A 84 -17.42 -20.05 -4.61
N GLN A 85 -17.19 -20.06 -5.92
CA GLN A 85 -17.90 -20.85 -6.91
C GLN A 85 -16.94 -21.22 -8.05
N ASP A 86 -17.22 -22.30 -8.76
CA ASP A 86 -16.44 -22.71 -9.93
C ASP A 86 -16.21 -21.53 -10.86
N THR A 87 -14.95 -21.30 -11.19
CA THR A 87 -14.55 -20.13 -11.96
C THR A 87 -13.41 -20.46 -12.91
N VAL A 88 -13.15 -19.52 -13.81
CA VAL A 88 -12.04 -19.61 -14.75
C VAL A 88 -11.12 -18.43 -14.49
N LEU A 89 -9.89 -18.75 -14.12
CA LEU A 89 -8.78 -17.81 -14.19
C LEU A 89 -8.46 -17.56 -15.66
N LYS A 90 -8.34 -16.30 -16.03
CA LYS A 90 -8.13 -15.85 -17.41
C LYS A 90 -6.82 -15.09 -17.55
N ARG A 91 -6.10 -15.24 -18.65
CA ARG A 91 -4.91 -14.41 -18.93
C ARG A 91 -5.26 -12.95 -19.23
N ARG A 92 -6.50 -12.66 -19.62
CA ARG A 92 -7.01 -11.31 -19.91
C ARG A 92 -8.41 -11.09 -19.31
N PRO A 93 -8.78 -9.85 -18.93
CA PRO A 93 -10.07 -9.54 -18.31
C PRO A 93 -11.21 -9.40 -19.34
N VAL A 94 -11.38 -10.39 -20.22
CA VAL A 94 -12.47 -10.49 -21.21
C VAL A 94 -13.41 -11.65 -20.86
N LEU A 95 -14.46 -11.88 -21.65
CA LEU A 95 -15.33 -13.04 -21.47
C LEU A 95 -14.55 -14.32 -21.72
N ALA A 96 -14.80 -15.37 -20.93
CA ALA A 96 -14.10 -16.66 -21.08
C ALA A 96 -14.38 -17.32 -22.44
N SER A 97 -15.51 -17.01 -23.08
CA SER A 97 -15.84 -17.45 -24.45
C SER A 97 -14.88 -16.91 -25.50
N ASP A 98 -14.21 -15.79 -25.20
CA ASP A 98 -13.36 -15.06 -26.16
C ASP A 98 -11.87 -15.42 -25.99
N LEU A 99 -11.59 -16.45 -25.18
CA LEU A 99 -10.24 -16.90 -24.84
C LEU A 99 -10.02 -18.33 -25.32
N SER A 100 -8.82 -18.60 -25.83
CA SER A 100 -8.38 -19.96 -26.10
C SER A 100 -8.24 -20.75 -24.80
N ASP A 101 -8.19 -22.08 -24.91
CA ASP A 101 -8.08 -22.95 -23.73
C ASP A 101 -6.76 -22.74 -22.97
N ASP A 102 -5.67 -22.39 -23.67
CA ASP A 102 -4.37 -22.07 -23.06
C ASP A 102 -4.37 -20.75 -22.26
N GLU A 103 -5.35 -19.87 -22.51
CA GLU A 103 -5.55 -18.63 -21.77
C GLU A 103 -6.47 -18.79 -20.56
N LYS A 104 -6.96 -20.01 -20.31
CA LYS A 104 -7.94 -20.33 -19.27
C LYS A 104 -7.39 -21.39 -18.33
N ARG A 105 -7.64 -21.21 -17.04
CA ARG A 105 -7.44 -22.24 -16.04
C ARG A 105 -8.71 -22.36 -15.21
N PHE A 106 -9.37 -23.50 -15.30
CA PHE A 106 -10.50 -23.81 -14.44
C PHE A 106 -10.02 -23.95 -13.00
N VAL A 107 -10.80 -23.40 -12.07
CA VAL A 107 -10.55 -23.50 -10.63
C VAL A 107 -11.88 -23.80 -9.93
N ALA A 108 -11.91 -24.91 -9.19
CA ALA A 108 -13.11 -25.36 -8.51
C ALA A 108 -13.41 -24.50 -7.27
N ALA A 109 -14.69 -24.42 -6.91
CA ALA A 109 -15.15 -23.85 -5.64
C ALA A 109 -14.41 -24.47 -4.45
N GLY A 110 -14.08 -23.65 -3.45
CA GLY A 110 -13.33 -24.03 -2.26
C GLY A 110 -11.81 -24.02 -2.44
N THR A 111 -11.29 -23.81 -3.66
CA THR A 111 -9.83 -23.71 -3.86
C THR A 111 -9.28 -22.47 -3.16
N GLU A 112 -8.21 -22.64 -2.38
CA GLU A 112 -7.45 -21.54 -1.79
C GLU A 112 -6.21 -21.25 -2.63
N LEU A 113 -6.12 -20.01 -3.09
CA LEU A 113 -5.01 -19.51 -3.89
C LEU A 113 -4.20 -18.53 -3.05
N GLN A 114 -2.95 -18.87 -2.75
CA GLN A 114 -2.03 -17.92 -2.12
C GLN A 114 -1.69 -16.83 -3.12
N LEU A 115 -1.79 -15.56 -2.72
CA LEU A 115 -1.57 -14.41 -3.57
C LEU A 115 -0.30 -13.66 -3.15
N GLN A 116 0.49 -13.28 -4.13
CA GLN A 116 1.54 -12.28 -3.98
C GLN A 116 0.96 -10.87 -4.01
N SER A 117 -0.03 -10.63 -4.89
CA SER A 117 -0.69 -9.34 -5.01
C SER A 117 -2.01 -9.48 -5.77
N TYR A 118 -2.83 -8.44 -5.71
CA TYR A 118 -4.10 -8.37 -6.41
C TYR A 118 -4.56 -6.91 -6.62
N ALA A 119 -5.37 -6.66 -7.67
CA ALA A 119 -5.86 -5.33 -8.01
C ALA A 119 -7.21 -5.39 -8.76
N PRO A 120 -8.05 -4.35 -8.74
CA PRO A 120 -9.27 -4.31 -9.54
C PRO A 120 -8.90 -4.22 -11.02
N ALA A 121 -9.59 -4.97 -11.87
CA ALA A 121 -9.44 -4.93 -13.32
C ALA A 121 -10.72 -4.43 -13.99
N VAL A 122 -10.72 -4.30 -15.31
CA VAL A 122 -11.93 -3.98 -16.07
C VAL A 122 -12.93 -5.14 -16.00
N ASN A 123 -14.19 -4.88 -16.40
CA ASN A 123 -15.22 -5.91 -16.53
C ASN A 123 -15.48 -6.72 -15.23
N GLN A 124 -15.55 -6.03 -14.08
CA GLN A 124 -15.79 -6.64 -12.75
C GLN A 124 -14.85 -7.81 -12.45
N SER A 125 -13.62 -7.74 -12.95
CA SER A 125 -12.61 -8.75 -12.71
C SER A 125 -11.58 -8.28 -11.68
N THR A 126 -10.97 -9.20 -10.96
CA THR A 126 -9.82 -8.96 -10.09
C THR A 126 -8.58 -9.56 -10.76
N LYS A 127 -7.54 -8.75 -10.92
CA LYS A 127 -6.21 -9.21 -11.30
C LYS A 127 -5.57 -9.87 -10.08
N LEU A 128 -5.06 -11.09 -10.23
CA LEU A 128 -4.40 -11.88 -9.21
C LEU A 128 -2.98 -12.18 -9.67
N THR A 129 -2.03 -12.14 -8.74
CA THR A 129 -0.69 -12.69 -8.92
C THR A 129 -0.53 -13.82 -7.93
N LEU A 130 -0.44 -15.07 -8.41
CA LEU A 130 -0.40 -16.24 -7.54
C LEU A 130 0.99 -16.43 -6.91
N ALA A 131 1.04 -16.80 -5.64
CA ALA A 131 2.26 -17.17 -4.94
C ALA A 131 2.63 -18.63 -5.28
N GLY A 132 3.74 -18.82 -6.00
CA GLY A 132 4.38 -20.13 -6.11
C GLY A 132 4.02 -20.99 -7.32
N ILE A 133 3.31 -20.47 -8.33
CA ILE A 133 3.18 -21.18 -9.61
C ILE A 133 4.08 -20.50 -10.63
N ALA A 134 5.40 -20.54 -10.42
CA ALA A 134 6.31 -20.30 -11.53
C ALA A 134 6.10 -21.45 -12.52
N GLY A 135 5.48 -21.17 -13.67
CA GLY A 135 5.74 -22.00 -14.85
C GLY A 135 7.24 -22.03 -15.11
N GLU A 136 7.72 -23.08 -15.77
CA GLU A 136 9.15 -23.30 -16.06
C GLU A 136 9.86 -22.10 -16.72
N ASP A 137 9.11 -21.10 -17.21
CA ASP A 137 9.58 -19.91 -17.91
C ASP A 137 9.70 -18.62 -17.07
N GLY A 138 9.35 -18.62 -15.77
CA GLY A 138 9.64 -17.49 -14.88
C GLY A 138 8.78 -16.23 -15.06
N ASP A 139 7.71 -16.27 -15.85
CA ASP A 139 6.69 -15.22 -15.86
C ASP A 139 5.86 -15.25 -14.57
N ALA A 140 5.59 -14.06 -14.00
CA ALA A 140 4.66 -13.94 -12.87
C ALA A 140 3.30 -14.52 -13.27
N ASP A 141 2.77 -15.47 -12.48
CA ASP A 141 1.52 -16.16 -12.82
C ASP A 141 0.31 -15.25 -12.55
N ILE A 142 0.14 -14.31 -13.48
CA ILE A 142 -0.92 -13.30 -13.47
C ILE A 142 -2.16 -13.90 -14.12
N TRP A 143 -3.27 -13.75 -13.40
CA TRP A 143 -4.59 -14.19 -13.81
C TRP A 143 -5.63 -13.12 -13.53
N PHE A 144 -6.76 -13.20 -14.21
CA PHE A 144 -7.95 -12.40 -13.96
C PHE A 144 -9.08 -13.35 -13.62
N ALA A 145 -9.74 -13.12 -12.49
CA ALA A 145 -10.93 -13.85 -12.09
C ALA A 145 -12.11 -12.89 -12.00
N ASP A 146 -13.34 -13.42 -12.07
CA ASP A 146 -14.51 -12.66 -11.67
C ASP A 146 -14.38 -12.25 -10.20
N THR A 147 -14.50 -10.95 -9.91
CA THR A 147 -14.41 -10.40 -8.56
C THR A 147 -15.42 -11.06 -7.60
N LYS A 148 -16.61 -11.41 -8.10
CA LYS A 148 -17.67 -12.05 -7.28
C LYS A 148 -17.36 -13.51 -6.95
N ALA A 149 -16.51 -14.16 -7.73
CA ALA A 149 -16.15 -15.55 -7.51
C ALA A 149 -15.08 -15.72 -6.43
N LEU A 150 -14.56 -14.64 -5.86
CA LEU A 150 -13.45 -14.66 -4.92
C LEU A 150 -13.84 -14.05 -3.58
N LYS A 151 -13.31 -14.66 -2.51
CA LYS A 151 -13.19 -14.05 -1.20
C LYS A 151 -11.72 -13.93 -0.85
N LEU A 152 -11.27 -12.72 -0.55
CA LEU A 152 -9.88 -12.44 -0.18
C LEU A 152 -9.77 -12.37 1.35
N THR A 153 -8.81 -13.09 1.91
CA THR A 153 -8.51 -13.14 3.35
C THR A 153 -7.02 -12.86 3.56
N GLY A 154 -6.65 -12.32 4.73
CA GLY A 154 -5.25 -11.99 5.07
C GLY A 154 -5.07 -10.53 5.44
N GLN A 155 -5.07 -9.62 4.47
CA GLN A 155 -4.93 -8.18 4.69
C GLN A 155 -6.08 -7.41 4.06
N ARG A 156 -6.54 -6.37 4.75
CA ARG A 156 -7.67 -5.57 4.28
C ARG A 156 -7.29 -4.10 4.15
N LEU A 157 -7.50 -3.58 2.95
CA LEU A 157 -7.41 -2.17 2.67
C LEU A 157 -8.74 -1.52 3.06
N MET A 158 -8.67 -0.44 3.85
CA MET A 158 -9.84 0.33 4.23
C MET A 158 -9.83 1.65 3.47
N LEU A 159 -10.99 2.07 2.99
CA LEU A 159 -11.23 3.39 2.42
C LEU A 159 -12.15 4.15 3.35
N HIS A 160 -11.66 5.26 3.88
CA HIS A 160 -12.40 6.20 4.70
C HIS A 160 -12.85 7.37 3.84
N VAL A 161 -14.14 7.65 3.82
CA VAL A 161 -14.71 8.82 3.14
C VAL A 161 -14.58 10.01 4.07
N ILE A 162 -13.74 10.98 3.69
CA ILE A 162 -13.42 12.16 4.52
C ILE A 162 -14.26 13.39 4.15
N SER A 163 -14.92 13.35 2.98
CA SER A 163 -15.92 14.32 2.53
C SER A 163 -17.03 13.59 1.77
N ASP A 164 -18.28 14.08 1.84
CA ASP A 164 -19.39 13.54 1.04
C ASP A 164 -18.96 13.47 -0.43
N THR A 165 -19.07 12.29 -1.03
CA THR A 165 -18.54 12.05 -2.38
C THR A 165 -19.44 11.11 -3.17
N VAL A 166 -19.34 11.17 -4.48
CA VAL A 166 -20.12 10.30 -5.38
C VAL A 166 -19.20 9.23 -5.92
N PHE A 167 -19.48 7.98 -5.56
CA PHE A 167 -18.86 6.83 -6.19
C PHE A 167 -19.55 6.58 -7.53
N LYS A 168 -18.76 6.35 -8.57
CA LYS A 168 -19.23 6.32 -9.96
C LYS A 168 -18.90 5.00 -10.65
N ALA A 169 -19.72 4.57 -11.60
CA ALA A 169 -19.45 3.41 -12.45
C ALA A 169 -18.28 3.65 -13.41
N ARG A 170 -18.04 4.92 -13.77
CA ARG A 170 -16.99 5.37 -14.69
C ARG A 170 -16.51 6.79 -14.30
N PRO A 171 -15.24 7.16 -14.55
CA PRO A 171 -14.64 8.40 -14.06
C PRO A 171 -15.03 9.64 -14.89
N VAL A 172 -16.34 9.89 -15.02
CA VAL A 172 -16.90 11.03 -15.76
C VAL A 172 -17.67 11.98 -14.84
N LEU A 173 -18.20 13.08 -15.38
CA LEU A 173 -19.04 13.99 -14.59
C LEU A 173 -20.30 13.26 -14.09
N ALA A 174 -20.68 13.46 -12.83
CA ALA A 174 -21.83 12.76 -12.23
C ALA A 174 -23.16 13.10 -12.93
N SER A 175 -23.24 14.22 -13.65
CA SER A 175 -24.38 14.61 -14.49
C SER A 175 -24.52 13.78 -15.77
N GLN A 176 -23.45 13.10 -16.20
CA GLN A 176 -23.41 12.23 -17.38
C GLN A 176 -23.68 10.77 -17.03
N LEU A 177 -23.97 10.48 -15.76
CA LEU A 177 -24.23 9.15 -15.23
C LEU A 177 -25.71 9.01 -14.87
N ASP A 178 -26.28 7.88 -15.24
CA ASP A 178 -27.61 7.50 -14.78
C ASP A 178 -27.64 7.26 -13.27
N ARG A 179 -28.84 7.17 -12.70
CA ARG A 179 -29.03 6.98 -11.26
C ARG A 179 -28.35 5.69 -10.74
N ALA A 180 -28.42 4.59 -11.47
CA ALA A 180 -27.78 3.32 -11.10
C ALA A 180 -26.24 3.33 -11.28
N GLU A 181 -25.70 4.28 -12.05
CA GLU A 181 -24.26 4.42 -12.27
C GLU A 181 -23.56 5.25 -11.19
N LYS A 182 -24.28 5.78 -10.20
CA LYS A 182 -23.71 6.63 -9.16
C LYS A 182 -24.38 6.42 -7.81
N VAL A 183 -23.59 6.54 -6.76
CA VAL A 183 -24.07 6.44 -5.38
C VAL A 183 -23.38 7.50 -4.54
N LEU A 184 -24.18 8.26 -3.79
CA LEU A 184 -23.66 9.21 -2.80
C LEU A 184 -23.16 8.40 -1.61
N ILE A 185 -21.89 8.58 -1.25
CA ILE A 185 -21.29 8.01 -0.07
C ILE A 185 -21.05 9.15 0.92
N PRO A 186 -21.73 9.14 2.09
CA PRO A 186 -21.54 10.17 3.10
C PRO A 186 -20.13 10.18 3.69
N LYS A 187 -19.68 11.34 4.14
CA LYS A 187 -18.54 11.52 5.03
C LYS A 187 -18.62 10.56 6.23
N GLN A 188 -17.46 10.13 6.71
CA GLN A 188 -17.25 9.12 7.76
C GLN A 188 -17.67 7.69 7.39
N THR A 189 -18.16 7.46 6.16
CA THR A 189 -18.34 6.08 5.69
C THR A 189 -16.98 5.41 5.59
N THR A 190 -16.85 4.23 6.19
CA THR A 190 -15.67 3.38 6.05
C THR A 190 -16.05 2.17 5.22
N LEU A 191 -15.41 2.04 4.07
CA LEU A 191 -15.61 0.94 3.14
C LEU A 191 -14.39 0.05 3.14
N ALA A 192 -14.63 -1.22 3.33
CA ALA A 192 -13.61 -2.20 3.05
C ALA A 192 -13.41 -2.36 1.56
N LEU A 193 -12.16 -2.30 1.15
CA LEU A 193 -11.76 -2.60 -0.21
C LEU A 193 -11.19 -4.01 -0.28
N GLN A 194 -11.54 -4.72 -1.34
CA GLN A 194 -10.68 -5.79 -1.84
C GLN A 194 -9.42 -5.09 -2.32
N SER A 195 -9.53 -4.21 -3.31
CA SER A 195 -8.33 -3.60 -3.90
C SER A 195 -8.63 -2.23 -4.51
N TYR A 196 -7.58 -1.51 -4.92
CA TYR A 196 -7.68 -0.23 -5.61
C TYR A 196 -6.61 -0.06 -6.68
N SER A 197 -6.81 0.89 -7.56
CA SER A 197 -5.78 1.44 -8.46
C SER A 197 -6.06 2.91 -8.71
N GLU A 198 -5.00 3.68 -8.95
CA GLU A 198 -5.13 5.06 -9.45
C GLU A 198 -5.52 5.02 -10.93
N VAL A 199 -6.38 5.96 -11.35
CA VAL A 199 -6.70 6.19 -12.76
C VAL A 199 -6.62 7.68 -13.08
N GLU A 200 -6.54 8.01 -14.38
CA GLU A 200 -6.51 9.40 -14.84
C GLU A 200 -7.68 10.23 -14.29
N GLY A 201 -7.43 11.53 -14.08
CA GLY A 201 -8.48 12.47 -13.64
C GLY A 201 -8.68 12.54 -12.12
N ARG A 202 -7.73 12.08 -11.29
CA ARG A 202 -7.77 12.08 -9.82
C ARG A 202 -8.88 11.19 -9.23
N TYR A 203 -9.17 10.08 -9.91
CA TYR A 203 -10.07 9.06 -9.39
C TYR A 203 -9.27 7.86 -8.92
N LEU A 204 -9.77 7.21 -7.86
CA LEU A 204 -9.37 5.87 -7.47
C LEU A 204 -10.40 4.89 -8.00
N LYS A 205 -9.96 3.90 -8.75
CA LYS A 205 -10.77 2.74 -9.08
C LYS A 205 -10.68 1.74 -7.94
N VAL A 206 -11.78 1.48 -7.25
CA VAL A 206 -11.85 0.66 -6.03
C VAL A 206 -12.75 -0.54 -6.24
N ALA A 207 -12.36 -1.70 -5.73
CA ALA A 207 -13.23 -2.88 -5.61
C ALA A 207 -13.67 -3.00 -4.15
N VAL A 208 -14.95 -2.78 -3.88
CA VAL A 208 -15.53 -2.85 -2.54
C VAL A 208 -15.78 -4.32 -2.17
N ALA A 209 -15.41 -4.70 -0.95
CA ALA A 209 -15.38 -6.11 -0.54
C ALA A 209 -16.71 -6.66 -0.07
N ASP A 210 -17.27 -6.07 0.98
CA ASP A 210 -18.36 -6.69 1.75
C ASP A 210 -19.58 -5.76 1.85
N THR A 211 -19.63 -4.73 1.01
CA THR A 211 -20.69 -3.73 1.04
C THR A 211 -21.24 -3.54 -0.36
N GLN A 212 -22.51 -3.89 -0.55
CA GLN A 212 -23.23 -3.53 -1.76
C GLN A 212 -23.49 -2.03 -1.75
N LEU A 213 -23.10 -1.36 -2.84
CA LEU A 213 -23.34 0.05 -3.04
C LEU A 213 -24.28 0.24 -4.23
N GLY A 214 -25.21 1.19 -4.12
CA GLY A 214 -26.15 1.50 -5.21
C GLY A 214 -27.20 0.41 -5.45
N GLU A 215 -27.86 0.49 -6.60
CA GLU A 215 -29.00 -0.36 -6.98
C GLU A 215 -28.57 -1.63 -7.76
N ASP A 216 -27.34 -1.67 -8.29
CA ASP A 216 -26.81 -2.79 -9.07
C ASP A 216 -25.83 -3.65 -8.24
N ASP A 217 -25.61 -4.92 -8.63
CA ASP A 217 -24.61 -5.80 -8.03
C ASP A 217 -23.16 -5.46 -8.44
N ARG A 218 -22.80 -4.17 -8.49
CA ARG A 218 -21.48 -3.69 -8.92
C ARG A 218 -20.55 -3.56 -7.72
N PHE A 219 -19.39 -4.19 -7.80
CA PHE A 219 -18.35 -4.13 -6.77
C PHE A 219 -17.23 -3.14 -7.10
N ILE A 220 -17.08 -2.76 -8.37
CA ILE A 220 -16.06 -1.81 -8.82
C ILE A 220 -16.65 -0.40 -8.97
N TRP A 221 -16.02 0.57 -8.32
CA TRP A 221 -16.42 1.97 -8.32
C TRP A 221 -15.24 2.89 -8.58
N TYR A 222 -15.51 4.12 -9.02
CA TYR A 222 -14.55 5.21 -9.13
C TYR A 222 -14.87 6.26 -8.07
N ALA A 223 -13.99 6.39 -7.08
CA ALA A 223 -14.08 7.37 -6.01
C ALA A 223 -13.21 8.59 -6.35
N PHE A 224 -13.64 9.80 -6.01
CA PHE A 224 -12.80 10.98 -6.19
C PHE A 224 -11.70 10.98 -5.12
N ALA A 225 -10.44 10.87 -5.54
CA ALA A 225 -9.31 10.64 -4.64
C ALA A 225 -9.20 11.68 -3.50
N PRO A 226 -9.44 12.99 -3.74
CA PRO A 226 -9.39 13.98 -2.66
C PRO A 226 -10.44 13.83 -1.56
N ASP A 227 -11.54 13.10 -1.80
CA ASP A 227 -12.63 12.93 -0.83
C ASP A 227 -12.46 11.68 0.03
N VAL A 228 -11.43 10.89 -0.22
CA VAL A 228 -11.23 9.58 0.42
C VAL A 228 -9.79 9.42 0.92
N GLU A 229 -9.63 8.60 1.95
CA GLU A 229 -8.36 8.26 2.57
C GLU A 229 -8.24 6.74 2.64
N LEU A 230 -7.07 6.20 2.33
CA LEU A 230 -6.81 4.77 2.41
C LEU A 230 -6.01 4.44 3.67
N GLU A 231 -6.41 3.39 4.38
CA GLU A 231 -5.76 2.86 5.58
C GLU A 231 -5.38 1.38 5.37
N GLY A 232 -4.20 1.01 5.89
CA GLY A 232 -3.59 -0.34 5.80
C GLY A 232 -2.37 -0.41 4.89
N THR A 233 -1.39 -1.28 5.22
CA THR A 233 -0.24 -1.66 4.38
C THR A 233 0.36 -3.03 4.75
N GLU A 234 1.28 -3.50 3.90
CA GLU A 234 1.96 -4.80 3.99
C GLU A 234 2.55 -5.11 5.40
N PRO A 235 2.49 -6.37 5.84
CA PRO A 235 2.60 -6.81 7.24
C PRO A 235 4.02 -6.71 7.83
N ASN A 236 5.00 -6.28 7.04
CA ASN A 236 6.41 -6.21 7.42
C ASN A 236 7.01 -4.80 7.24
N ASN A 237 6.18 -3.76 7.28
CA ASN A 237 6.60 -2.38 7.03
C ASN A 237 6.76 -1.61 8.34
N HIS A 238 7.96 -1.62 8.92
CA HIS A 238 8.27 -0.86 10.12
C HIS A 238 8.91 0.50 9.76
N PRO A 239 8.30 1.64 10.08
CA PRO A 239 8.86 2.94 9.70
C PRO A 239 10.15 3.32 10.44
N GLN A 240 10.43 2.69 11.59
CA GLN A 240 11.65 2.94 12.36
C GLN A 240 12.85 2.13 11.88
N ASP A 241 12.65 1.17 10.98
CA ASP A 241 13.74 0.36 10.45
C ASP A 241 14.72 1.23 9.67
N ARG A 242 15.99 0.82 9.69
CA ARG A 242 17.02 1.50 8.91
C ARG A 242 16.94 1.07 7.46
N ASN A 243 17.01 2.04 6.56
CA ASN A 243 17.10 1.75 5.15
C ASN A 243 18.38 0.95 4.84
N PRO A 244 18.36 0.04 3.84
CA PRO A 244 19.54 -0.73 3.47
C PRO A 244 20.74 0.17 3.14
N ALA A 245 21.88 -0.09 3.76
CA ALA A 245 23.09 0.72 3.61
C ALA A 245 23.88 0.35 2.36
N GLY A 246 24.35 1.37 1.62
CA GLY A 246 25.46 1.26 0.66
C GLY A 246 25.19 0.49 -0.63
N ARG A 247 26.20 0.48 -1.50
CA ARG A 247 26.19 -0.19 -2.81
C ARG A 247 26.14 -1.70 -2.59
N VAL A 248 25.02 -2.34 -2.91
CA VAL A 248 24.91 -3.79 -2.73
C VAL A 248 25.84 -4.52 -3.72
N GLN A 249 26.60 -5.48 -3.22
CA GLN A 249 27.53 -6.25 -4.03
C GLN A 249 26.79 -7.07 -5.10
N THR A 250 27.30 -7.02 -6.32
CA THR A 250 26.62 -7.41 -7.58
C THR A 250 26.24 -8.88 -7.74
N ARG A 251 26.50 -9.73 -6.74
CA ARG A 251 26.14 -11.17 -6.79
C ARG A 251 24.80 -11.49 -6.12
N ASP A 252 24.38 -10.70 -5.14
CA ASP A 252 23.09 -10.86 -4.49
C ASP A 252 22.08 -9.86 -5.09
N ARG A 253 21.16 -10.36 -5.91
CA ARG A 253 20.10 -9.54 -6.52
C ARG A 253 19.09 -9.06 -5.48
N GLY A 254 19.06 -9.66 -4.29
CA GLY A 254 18.10 -9.35 -3.23
C GLY A 254 16.74 -9.99 -3.49
N LYS A 255 15.73 -9.48 -2.77
CA LYS A 255 14.36 -10.01 -2.86
C LYS A 255 13.73 -9.65 -4.21
N PRO A 256 12.97 -10.54 -4.85
CA PRO A 256 12.14 -10.14 -5.99
C PRO A 256 11.13 -9.08 -5.52
N ILE A 257 10.93 -8.06 -6.33
CA ILE A 257 9.98 -6.97 -6.06
C ILE A 257 9.09 -6.76 -7.28
N ASN A 258 7.84 -6.39 -7.03
CA ASN A 258 6.91 -6.04 -8.10
C ASN A 258 6.92 -4.52 -8.33
N LEU A 259 7.02 -4.09 -9.58
CA LEU A 259 6.91 -2.69 -9.97
C LEU A 259 5.67 -2.52 -10.85
N PRO A 260 4.57 -1.95 -10.33
CA PRO A 260 3.35 -1.79 -11.11
C PRO A 260 3.58 -1.04 -12.42
N GLY A 261 3.05 -1.56 -13.52
CA GLY A 261 3.20 -0.98 -14.85
C GLY A 261 4.51 -1.30 -15.58
N PHE A 262 5.41 -2.06 -14.95
CA PHE A 262 6.67 -2.50 -15.54
C PHE A 262 6.67 -4.03 -15.73
N GLN A 263 7.19 -4.49 -16.87
CA GLN A 263 7.31 -5.92 -17.18
C GLN A 263 8.73 -6.40 -16.89
N GLY A 264 8.86 -7.61 -16.34
CA GLY A 264 10.14 -8.26 -16.07
C GLY A 264 10.44 -8.48 -14.59
N ALA A 265 11.51 -9.23 -14.33
CA ALA A 265 11.95 -9.55 -12.97
C ALA A 265 12.80 -8.42 -12.39
N TYR A 266 12.24 -7.71 -11.41
CA TYR A 266 12.96 -6.71 -10.63
C TYR A 266 13.36 -7.29 -9.29
N TYR A 267 14.52 -6.85 -8.79
CA TYR A 267 15.03 -7.31 -7.51
C TYR A 267 15.53 -6.13 -6.67
N SER A 268 15.35 -6.22 -5.36
CA SER A 268 15.60 -5.12 -4.43
C SER A 268 17.03 -4.57 -4.56
N ASN A 269 18.04 -5.41 -4.72
CA ASN A 269 19.44 -4.94 -4.74
C ASN A 269 19.91 -4.50 -6.13
N THR A 270 19.02 -4.48 -7.13
CA THR A 270 19.33 -3.97 -8.47
C THR A 270 19.19 -2.45 -8.53
N SER A 271 20.04 -1.82 -9.35
CA SER A 271 20.03 -0.37 -9.55
C SER A 271 18.75 0.07 -10.25
N ILE A 272 18.15 1.18 -9.81
CA ILE A 272 16.94 1.76 -10.43
C ILE A 272 17.26 2.24 -11.84
N ILE A 273 18.38 2.96 -11.98
CA ILE A 273 18.96 3.34 -13.27
C ILE A 273 20.01 2.31 -13.64
N ALA A 274 20.05 1.88 -14.90
CA ALA A 274 21.02 0.89 -15.37
C ALA A 274 22.46 1.36 -15.09
N GLY A 275 23.22 0.58 -14.32
CA GLY A 275 24.59 0.93 -13.92
C GLY A 275 24.70 2.00 -12.82
N GLY A 276 23.56 2.47 -12.29
CA GLY A 276 23.48 3.46 -11.23
C GLY A 276 23.93 2.95 -9.86
N TYR A 277 24.01 3.87 -8.91
CA TYR A 277 24.38 3.66 -7.52
C TYR A 277 23.17 3.33 -6.64
N PHE A 278 22.01 3.92 -6.91
CA PHE A 278 20.82 3.77 -6.07
C PHE A 278 19.98 2.56 -6.47
N THR A 279 19.57 1.77 -5.47
CA THR A 279 18.87 0.50 -5.66
C THR A 279 17.40 0.58 -5.30
N TRP A 280 16.61 -0.37 -5.81
CA TRP A 280 15.21 -0.48 -5.43
C TRP A 280 15.03 -0.72 -3.93
N ALA A 281 15.94 -1.45 -3.27
CA ALA A 281 15.91 -1.70 -1.83
C ALA A 281 16.00 -0.40 -1.04
N GLN A 282 16.80 0.58 -1.48
CA GLN A 282 16.84 1.88 -0.83
C GLN A 282 15.56 2.68 -1.05
N ALA A 283 14.92 2.50 -2.20
CA ALA A 283 13.71 3.21 -2.56
C ALA A 283 12.44 2.62 -1.93
N THR A 284 12.39 1.30 -1.75
CA THR A 284 11.25 0.51 -1.24
C THR A 284 11.48 -0.04 0.16
N HIS A 285 12.49 0.46 0.87
CA HIS A 285 12.77 0.05 2.24
C HIS A 285 13.05 -1.46 2.41
N GLY A 286 13.98 -1.98 1.63
CA GLY A 286 14.31 -3.41 1.60
C GLY A 286 13.26 -4.27 0.90
N GLY A 287 12.35 -3.64 0.14
CA GLY A 287 11.25 -4.32 -0.55
C GLY A 287 9.96 -4.42 0.26
N THR A 288 9.84 -3.73 1.40
CA THR A 288 8.62 -3.74 2.24
C THR A 288 7.62 -2.65 1.87
N ARG A 289 8.05 -1.65 1.08
CA ARG A 289 7.22 -0.55 0.58
C ARG A 289 7.08 -0.65 -0.92
N ILE A 290 6.17 -1.50 -1.37
CA ILE A 290 5.93 -1.69 -2.80
C ILE A 290 5.12 -0.50 -3.35
N PRO A 291 5.56 0.13 -4.47
CA PRO A 291 4.84 1.24 -5.10
C PRO A 291 3.38 0.87 -5.41
N ALA A 292 2.46 1.81 -5.21
CA ALA A 292 1.03 1.56 -5.45
C ALA A 292 0.63 1.62 -6.94
N SER A 293 1.38 2.35 -7.76
CA SER A 293 1.07 2.61 -9.17
C SER A 293 2.33 2.82 -10.01
N ALA A 294 2.18 2.78 -11.34
CA ALA A 294 3.30 3.02 -12.27
C ALA A 294 3.80 4.45 -12.17
N GLU A 295 2.91 5.39 -11.87
CA GLU A 295 3.18 6.81 -11.68
C GLU A 295 4.15 7.03 -10.52
N VAL A 296 3.96 6.30 -9.41
CA VAL A 296 4.89 6.28 -8.27
C VAL A 296 6.25 5.76 -8.71
N VAL A 297 6.30 4.65 -9.47
CA VAL A 297 7.56 4.08 -9.98
C VAL A 297 8.30 5.08 -10.88
N TYR A 298 7.60 5.79 -11.77
CA TYR A 298 8.19 6.88 -12.56
C TYR A 298 8.70 8.04 -11.69
N GLY A 299 8.01 8.35 -10.58
CA GLY A 299 8.48 9.30 -9.57
C GLY A 299 9.82 8.87 -8.96
N MET A 300 9.94 7.59 -8.62
CA MET A 300 11.18 7.01 -8.10
C MET A 300 12.30 7.04 -9.15
N ILE A 301 12.01 6.75 -10.42
CA ILE A 301 13.02 6.84 -11.49
C ILE A 301 13.54 8.28 -11.62
N ARG A 302 12.65 9.29 -11.65
CA ARG A 302 13.06 10.71 -11.71
C ARG A 302 13.95 11.13 -10.55
N ILE A 303 13.65 10.64 -9.35
CA ILE A 303 14.48 10.94 -8.18
C ILE A 303 15.79 10.15 -8.20
N ALA A 304 15.82 8.94 -8.73
CA ALA A 304 17.06 8.20 -8.91
C ALA A 304 18.03 8.94 -9.84
N GLU A 305 17.52 9.49 -10.96
CA GLU A 305 18.30 10.34 -11.87
C GLU A 305 18.85 11.57 -11.15
N ALA A 306 17.99 12.28 -10.40
CA ALA A 306 18.42 13.43 -9.61
C ALA A 306 19.50 13.07 -8.58
N LEU A 307 19.36 11.93 -7.90
CA LEU A 307 20.33 11.46 -6.92
C LEU A 307 21.68 11.10 -7.56
N GLU A 308 21.71 10.58 -8.79
CA GLU A 308 22.97 10.37 -9.52
C GLU A 308 23.67 11.71 -9.83
N GLU A 309 22.92 12.71 -10.27
CA GLU A 309 23.48 14.05 -10.50
C GLU A 309 24.02 14.65 -9.18
N ILE A 310 23.27 14.51 -8.08
CA ILE A 310 23.68 14.94 -6.73
C ILE A 310 24.96 14.22 -6.31
N ARG A 311 25.05 12.91 -6.54
CA ARG A 311 26.25 12.11 -6.22
C ARG A 311 27.48 12.67 -6.93
N VAL A 312 27.36 13.04 -8.21
CA VAL A 312 28.45 13.67 -8.98
C VAL A 312 28.76 15.07 -8.46
N LEU A 313 27.74 15.89 -8.18
CA LEU A 313 27.88 17.25 -7.64
C LEU A 313 28.70 17.28 -6.35
N PHE A 314 28.48 16.30 -5.47
CA PHE A 314 29.22 16.16 -4.21
C PHE A 314 30.53 15.35 -4.34
N GLY A 315 31.06 15.18 -5.54
CA GLY A 315 32.36 14.54 -5.77
C GLY A 315 32.35 13.04 -5.48
N ASN A 316 31.23 12.36 -5.76
CA ASN A 316 31.02 10.92 -5.52
C ASN A 316 31.14 10.50 -4.05
N LYS A 317 30.90 11.43 -3.10
CA LYS A 317 30.78 11.08 -1.68
C LYS A 317 29.66 10.05 -1.47
N PRO A 318 29.79 9.13 -0.49
CA PRO A 318 28.72 8.21 -0.15
C PRO A 318 27.44 8.97 0.22
N ILE A 319 26.32 8.55 -0.38
CA ILE A 319 24.98 9.04 -0.06
C ILE A 319 24.21 7.92 0.63
N GLU A 320 23.72 8.21 1.83
CA GLU A 320 22.83 7.33 2.60
C GLU A 320 21.39 7.78 2.38
N ILE A 321 20.53 6.87 1.94
CA ILE A 321 19.09 7.13 1.80
C ILE A 321 18.41 6.85 3.13
N VAL A 322 17.84 7.87 3.75
CA VAL A 322 17.11 7.76 5.02
C VAL A 322 15.68 7.26 4.78
N SER A 323 14.98 7.82 3.79
CA SER A 323 13.61 7.44 3.43
C SER A 323 13.31 7.89 2.01
N TRP A 324 12.58 7.09 1.26
CA TRP A 324 12.20 7.41 -0.12
C TRP A 324 10.71 7.14 -0.34
N TYR A 325 10.30 6.10 -1.07
CA TYR A 325 8.87 5.83 -1.19
C TYR A 325 8.29 5.48 0.18
N ARG A 326 7.13 6.08 0.47
CA ARG A 326 6.29 5.72 1.60
C ARG A 326 4.90 5.50 1.06
N ASP A 327 4.34 4.34 1.34
CA ASP A 327 2.91 4.12 1.26
C ASP A 327 2.16 5.06 2.23
N PRO A 328 0.83 5.21 2.06
CA PRO A 328 0.01 6.09 2.89
C PRO A 328 0.15 5.85 4.39
N ALA A 329 0.12 4.59 4.84
CA ALA A 329 0.14 4.25 6.26
C ALA A 329 1.48 4.61 6.90
N THR A 330 2.59 4.23 6.28
CA THR A 330 3.95 4.62 6.72
C THR A 330 4.09 6.12 6.76
N ASN A 331 3.61 6.82 5.73
CA ASN A 331 3.71 8.27 5.68
C ASN A 331 2.95 8.92 6.83
N LEU A 332 1.77 8.41 7.19
CA LEU A 332 1.02 8.88 8.36
C LEU A 332 1.76 8.58 9.67
N GLN A 333 2.27 7.35 9.82
CA GLN A 333 2.93 6.88 11.04
C GLN A 333 4.21 7.66 11.39
N VAL A 334 4.94 8.14 10.38
CA VAL A 334 6.12 9.01 10.57
C VAL A 334 5.77 10.50 10.69
N GLY A 335 4.48 10.85 10.82
CA GLY A 335 4.01 12.24 10.90
C GLY A 335 4.09 13.00 9.58
N GLY A 336 4.13 12.29 8.46
CA GLY A 336 4.14 12.87 7.12
C GLY A 336 2.80 13.51 6.75
N THR A 337 2.85 14.58 5.96
CA THR A 337 1.65 15.29 5.51
C THR A 337 0.94 14.53 4.38
N LYS A 338 -0.37 14.77 4.20
CA LYS A 338 -1.19 14.20 3.11
C LYS A 338 -0.68 14.53 1.70
N ASN A 339 0.03 15.66 1.55
CA ASN A 339 0.63 16.08 0.27
C ASN A 339 2.13 15.75 0.18
N SER A 340 2.60 14.78 0.97
CA SER A 340 4.00 14.36 0.98
C SER A 340 4.42 13.80 -0.37
N ARG A 341 5.55 14.27 -0.88
CA ARG A 341 6.14 13.78 -2.14
C ARG A 341 6.70 12.36 -2.04
N HIS A 342 6.87 11.85 -0.82
CA HIS A 342 7.23 10.45 -0.62
C HIS A 342 6.11 9.48 -1.05
N LEU A 343 4.84 9.92 -0.99
CA LEU A 343 3.67 9.13 -1.44
C LEU A 343 3.67 8.95 -2.96
N THR A 344 4.20 9.95 -3.69
CA THR A 344 4.26 9.96 -5.15
C THR A 344 5.56 9.38 -5.70
N GLY A 345 6.39 8.78 -4.84
CA GLY A 345 7.70 8.21 -5.19
C GLY A 345 8.77 9.23 -5.56
N ASP A 346 8.41 10.51 -5.68
CA ASP A 346 9.26 11.58 -6.18
C ASP A 346 9.81 12.49 -5.08
N GLY A 347 9.85 12.02 -3.84
CA GLY A 347 10.53 12.67 -2.71
C GLY A 347 11.47 11.71 -1.99
N VAL A 348 12.63 12.21 -1.58
CA VAL A 348 13.66 11.44 -0.87
C VAL A 348 14.35 12.26 0.21
N ASN A 349 14.64 11.59 1.33
CA ASN A 349 15.46 12.07 2.43
C ASN A 349 16.79 11.34 2.41
N PHE A 350 17.90 12.08 2.47
CA PHE A 350 19.23 11.50 2.36
C PHE A 350 20.29 12.29 3.15
N ILE A 351 21.43 11.66 3.35
CA ILE A 351 22.62 12.22 4.00
C ILE A 351 23.80 12.07 3.03
N VAL A 352 24.59 13.13 2.88
CA VAL A 352 25.88 13.07 2.17
C VAL A 352 26.97 12.94 3.22
N HIS A 353 27.69 11.82 3.21
CA HIS A 353 28.71 11.55 4.24
C HIS A 353 29.79 12.64 4.27
N GLY A 354 30.09 13.12 5.47
CA GLY A 354 31.09 14.16 5.71
C GLY A 354 30.60 15.59 5.47
N LEU A 355 29.30 15.80 5.24
CA LEU A 355 28.66 17.11 5.15
C LEU A 355 27.44 17.18 6.06
N SER A 356 27.20 18.33 6.68
CA SER A 356 25.95 18.56 7.40
C SER A 356 24.79 18.78 6.42
N PRO A 357 23.54 18.47 6.78
CA PRO A 357 22.39 18.77 5.95
C PRO A 357 22.28 20.24 5.52
N GLN A 358 22.73 21.19 6.35
CA GLN A 358 22.74 22.60 5.98
C GLN A 358 23.77 22.89 4.88
N GLN A 359 24.94 22.26 4.92
CA GLN A 359 25.96 22.40 3.86
C GLN A 359 25.46 21.79 2.54
N VAL A 360 24.79 20.64 2.62
CA VAL A 360 24.17 19.98 1.45
C VAL A 360 23.08 20.87 0.87
N TYR A 361 22.16 21.37 1.70
CA TYR A 361 21.10 22.29 1.30
C TYR A 361 21.65 23.54 0.60
N ALA A 362 22.68 24.18 1.17
CA ALA A 362 23.24 25.41 0.62
C ALA A 362 23.82 25.22 -0.80
N GLN A 363 24.40 24.05 -1.08
CA GLN A 363 24.90 23.73 -2.42
C GLN A 363 23.77 23.32 -3.37
N LEU A 364 22.75 22.61 -2.87
CA LEU A 364 21.64 22.13 -3.70
C LEU A 364 20.61 23.20 -4.04
N ASP A 365 20.35 24.21 -3.21
CA ASP A 365 19.31 25.21 -3.49
C ASP A 365 19.48 25.90 -4.86
N PRO A 366 20.67 26.48 -5.19
CA PRO A 366 20.86 27.12 -6.49
C PRO A 366 20.88 26.10 -7.64
N TRP A 367 21.42 24.90 -7.41
CA TRP A 367 21.54 23.86 -8.44
C TRP A 367 20.19 23.21 -8.78
N TRP A 368 19.36 22.92 -7.77
CA TRP A 368 18.03 22.35 -7.95
C TRP A 368 17.04 23.37 -8.48
N GLY A 369 17.16 24.63 -8.04
CA GLY A 369 16.41 25.76 -8.58
C GLY A 369 14.90 25.48 -8.64
N ALA A 370 14.33 25.62 -9.83
CA ALA A 370 12.90 25.41 -10.09
C ALA A 370 12.49 23.95 -10.35
N ARG A 371 13.43 22.98 -10.35
CA ARG A 371 13.14 21.56 -10.65
C ARG A 371 12.23 20.91 -9.60
N GLY A 372 12.24 21.42 -8.37
CA GLY A 372 11.34 20.91 -7.32
C GLY A 372 11.61 21.46 -5.92
N GLY A 373 11.15 20.70 -4.92
CA GLY A 373 11.29 21.03 -3.51
C GLY A 373 12.65 20.66 -2.93
N LEU A 374 13.10 21.43 -1.94
CA LEU A 374 14.31 21.15 -1.17
C LEU A 374 14.10 21.62 0.27
N ALA A 375 14.47 20.80 1.24
CA ALA A 375 14.41 21.18 2.65
C ALA A 375 15.56 20.61 3.47
N SER A 376 15.90 21.34 4.52
CA SER A 376 16.89 20.90 5.51
C SER A 376 16.22 20.44 6.80
N ALA A 377 16.66 19.31 7.33
CA ALA A 377 16.48 18.90 8.73
C ALA A 377 17.86 18.93 9.44
N ALA A 378 17.92 18.72 10.75
CA ALA A 378 19.19 18.59 11.46
C ALA A 378 19.90 17.27 11.13
N LYS A 379 19.14 16.24 10.73
CA LYS A 379 19.66 14.88 10.51
C LYS A 379 19.72 14.46 9.03
N PHE A 380 18.98 15.11 8.14
CA PHE A 380 18.93 14.75 6.71
C PHE A 380 18.59 15.95 5.82
N THR A 381 18.81 15.80 4.52
CA THR A 381 18.31 16.73 3.49
C THR A 381 17.16 16.06 2.74
N HIS A 382 16.09 16.81 2.47
CA HIS A 382 14.97 16.38 1.64
C HIS A 382 15.05 17.03 0.27
N ILE A 383 14.78 16.26 -0.79
CA ILE A 383 14.54 16.78 -2.13
C ILE A 383 13.32 16.08 -2.76
N ASP A 384 12.60 16.80 -3.62
CA ASP A 384 11.55 16.22 -4.44
C ASP A 384 11.49 16.85 -5.84
N ALA A 385 10.82 16.17 -6.77
CA ALA A 385 10.71 16.54 -8.18
C ALA A 385 9.33 17.11 -8.54
N ARG A 386 8.72 17.92 -7.66
CA ARG A 386 7.38 18.52 -7.86
C ARG A 386 7.26 19.48 -9.06
N GLY A 387 8.35 19.79 -9.76
CA GLY A 387 8.34 20.59 -10.98
C GLY A 387 8.26 22.11 -10.77
N TYR A 388 8.35 22.58 -9.53
CA TYR A 388 8.43 24.01 -9.19
C TYR A 388 9.22 24.23 -7.90
N ARG A 389 9.79 25.43 -7.73
CA ARG A 389 10.60 25.78 -6.56
C ARG A 389 9.75 25.79 -5.28
N ALA A 390 10.14 24.98 -4.28
CA ALA A 390 9.60 25.03 -2.92
C ALA A 390 10.74 24.84 -1.90
N ARG A 391 10.76 25.63 -0.81
CA ARG A 391 11.81 25.57 0.23
C ARG A 391 11.20 25.64 1.62
N TRP A 392 11.69 24.80 2.53
CA TRP A 392 11.27 24.79 3.93
C TRP A 392 12.36 24.16 4.82
N ALA A 393 12.16 24.20 6.13
CA ALA A 393 13.02 23.52 7.11
C ALA A 393 12.15 22.74 8.10
N TYR A 394 12.60 21.55 8.50
CA TYR A 394 11.84 20.69 9.43
C TYR A 394 12.00 21.10 10.90
N GLY A 395 13.03 21.88 11.24
CA GLY A 395 13.24 22.43 12.59
C GLY A 395 13.81 21.44 13.62
N PHE A 396 14.13 20.21 13.23
CA PHE A 396 14.67 19.15 14.09
C PHE A 396 15.66 18.24 13.38
#